data_AF-A0A3M1IQL5-F1
#
_entry.id   AF-A0A3M1IQL5-F1
#
_cell.length_a   1.000
_cell.length_b   1.000
_cell.length_c   1.000
_cell.angle_alpha   90.00
_cell.angle_beta   90.00
_cell.angle_gamma   90.00
#
_symmetry.space_group_name_H-M   'P 1'
#
loop_
_entity.id
_entity.type
_entity.pdbx_description
1 polymer ?
#
loop_
_entity_poly.entity_id
_entity_poly.type
_entity_poly.pdbx_seq_one_letter_code
_entity_poly.pdbx_strand_id
1 'polypeptide(L)'
;MAEHKTYEESIRDVYKGLVLLGVVTLVEVAISLFGKGHLGFDPSGMQWLLGLVSVALIALSLYKAYFIIYEFMHMRYEVKGLAMSVLLPTLLLVWALIAFFQEGNSWKERREDIQEREEIDPNAAPEQESLLEAEDVYRLKLS
;
A
#
# COMPACT_ATOMS: atom_id res chain seq x y z
N MET A 1 -30.78 30.57 3.08
CA MET A 1 -30.98 30.51 4.55
C MET A 1 -29.87 29.62 5.07
N ALA A 2 -28.91 30.18 5.81
CA ALA A 2 -27.75 29.43 6.28
C ALA A 2 -28.17 28.56 7.46
N GLU A 3 -28.15 27.24 7.25
CA GLU A 3 -28.32 26.23 8.29
C GLU A 3 -27.10 26.30 9.20
N HIS A 4 -27.21 27.02 10.31
CA HIS A 4 -26.18 27.06 11.35
C HIS A 4 -26.26 25.73 12.13
N LYS A 5 -25.46 24.73 11.74
CA LYS A 5 -25.24 23.57 12.61
C LYS A 5 -24.64 24.07 13.92
N THR A 6 -25.25 23.67 15.03
CA THR A 6 -24.77 24.05 16.36
C THR A 6 -23.46 23.31 16.61
N TYR A 7 -22.48 23.94 17.27
CA TYR A 7 -21.16 23.35 17.55
C TYR A 7 -21.24 21.92 18.14
N GLU A 8 -22.22 21.71 19.02
CA GLU A 8 -22.48 20.40 19.64
C GLU A 8 -22.89 19.32 18.63
N GLU A 9 -23.58 19.68 17.55
CA GLU A 9 -24.01 18.75 16.51
C GLU A 9 -22.84 18.31 15.64
N SER A 10 -21.95 19.23 15.28
CA SER A 10 -20.72 18.91 14.53
C SER A 10 -19.82 17.96 15.32
N ILE A 11 -19.66 18.16 16.63
CA ILE A 11 -18.88 17.25 17.48
C ILE A 11 -19.53 15.88 17.56
N ARG A 12 -20.85 15.83 17.73
CA ARG A 12 -21.61 14.58 17.83
C ARG A 12 -21.48 13.75 16.56
N ASP A 13 -21.49 14.36 15.39
CA ASP A 13 -21.34 13.67 14.11
C ASP A 13 -19.93 13.06 13.98
N VAL A 14 -18.89 13.79 14.36
CA VAL A 14 -17.51 13.28 14.42
C VAL A 14 -17.40 12.10 15.40
N TYR A 15 -17.98 12.21 16.59
CA TYR A 15 -17.89 11.15 17.60
C TYR A 15 -18.62 9.87 17.17
N LYS A 16 -19.78 10.00 16.49
CA LYS A 16 -20.48 8.86 15.88
C LYS A 16 -19.62 8.18 14.82
N GLY A 17 -18.97 8.98 13.95
CA GLY A 17 -18.03 8.47 12.95
C GLY A 17 -16.87 7.71 13.60
N LEU A 18 -16.31 8.24 14.68
CA LEU A 18 -15.20 7.64 15.43
C LEU A 18 -15.57 6.34 16.11
N VAL A 19 -16.72 6.29 16.78
CA VAL A 19 -17.20 5.06 17.40
C VAL A 19 -17.50 4.01 16.33
N LEU A 20 -18.15 4.39 15.23
CA LEU A 20 -18.42 3.47 14.13
C LEU A 20 -17.12 2.89 13.55
N LEU A 21 -16.16 3.75 13.21
CA LEU A 21 -14.89 3.31 12.65
C LEU A 21 -14.07 2.48 13.63
N GLY A 22 -14.03 2.87 14.91
CA GLY A 22 -13.35 2.13 15.96
C GLY A 22 -13.94 0.73 16.18
N VAL A 23 -15.27 0.60 16.14
CA VAL A 23 -15.92 -0.70 16.26
C VAL A 23 -15.63 -1.57 15.03
N VAL A 24 -15.73 -1.00 13.83
CA VAL A 24 -15.45 -1.74 12.58
C VAL A 24 -14.00 -2.24 12.55
N THR A 25 -13.03 -1.41 12.93
CA THR A 25 -11.62 -1.81 12.99
C THR A 25 -11.35 -2.87 14.05
N LEU A 26 -11.98 -2.76 15.23
CA LEU A 26 -11.85 -3.76 16.28
C LEU A 26 -12.38 -5.13 15.81
N VAL A 27 -13.53 -5.13 15.15
CA VAL A 27 -14.16 -6.35 14.59
C VAL A 27 -13.28 -6.97 13.50
N GLU A 28 -12.74 -6.18 12.57
CA GLU A 28 -11.81 -6.71 11.56
C GLU A 28 -10.55 -7.31 12.17
N VAL A 29 -9.94 -6.63 13.14
CA VAL A 29 -8.73 -7.15 13.81
C VAL A 29 -9.05 -8.45 14.54
N ALA A 30 -10.19 -8.53 15.23
CA ALA A 30 -10.64 -9.77 15.84
C ALA A 30 -10.80 -10.89 14.79
N ILE A 31 -11.54 -10.64 13.71
CA ILE A 31 -11.74 -11.62 12.63
C ILE A 31 -10.40 -12.03 11.99
N SER A 32 -9.49 -11.09 11.76
CA SER A 32 -8.16 -11.35 11.21
C SER A 32 -7.31 -12.24 12.13
N LEU A 33 -7.38 -12.01 13.44
CA LEU A 33 -6.64 -12.77 14.45
C LEU A 33 -7.19 -14.19 14.59
N PHE A 34 -8.51 -14.36 14.61
CA PHE A 34 -9.16 -15.67 14.66
C PHE A 34 -9.00 -16.44 13.33
N GLY A 35 -9.09 -15.76 12.19
CA GLY A 35 -8.99 -16.36 10.86
C GLY A 35 -7.59 -16.87 10.50
N LYS A 36 -6.52 -16.26 11.03
CA LYS A 36 -5.14 -16.70 10.77
C LYS A 36 -4.66 -17.87 11.66
N GLY A 37 -5.53 -18.44 12.49
CA GLY A 37 -5.23 -19.70 13.18
C GLY A 37 -4.15 -19.59 14.26
N HIS A 38 -4.02 -18.46 14.96
CA HIS A 38 -3.14 -18.34 16.13
C HIS A 38 -3.53 -19.27 17.31
N LEU A 39 -4.61 -20.05 17.16
CA LEU A 39 -5.10 -21.08 18.07
C LEU A 39 -4.75 -22.53 17.65
N GLY A 40 -3.90 -22.76 16.63
CA GLY A 40 -3.41 -24.11 16.30
C GLY A 40 -4.44 -25.06 15.65
N PHE A 41 -5.53 -24.52 15.09
CA PHE A 41 -6.47 -25.31 14.29
C PHE A 41 -6.00 -25.35 12.84
N ASP A 42 -5.56 -26.53 12.39
CA ASP A 42 -5.18 -26.82 11.02
C ASP A 42 -6.46 -26.97 10.16
N PRO A 43 -6.89 -25.94 9.40
CA PRO A 43 -8.16 -25.96 8.69
C PRO A 43 -7.88 -26.42 7.27
N SER A 44 -7.37 -27.65 7.13
CA SER A 44 -6.95 -28.23 5.85
C SER A 44 -8.10 -28.31 4.82
N GLY A 45 -9.36 -28.14 5.24
CA GLY A 45 -10.55 -28.10 4.39
C GLY A 45 -11.22 -26.73 4.20
N MET A 46 -10.74 -25.65 4.82
CA MET A 46 -11.47 -24.37 4.89
C MET A 46 -10.70 -23.17 4.30
N GLN A 47 -9.68 -23.43 3.47
CA GLN A 47 -8.85 -22.39 2.84
C GLN A 47 -9.66 -21.43 1.96
N TRP A 48 -10.67 -21.92 1.26
CA TRP A 48 -11.54 -21.08 0.41
C TRP A 48 -12.32 -20.04 1.23
N LEU A 49 -12.78 -20.41 2.44
CA LEU A 49 -13.46 -19.51 3.35
C LEU A 49 -12.49 -18.46 3.92
N LEU A 50 -11.26 -18.88 4.27
CA LEU A 50 -10.22 -17.95 4.72
C LEU A 50 -9.83 -16.95 3.62
N GLY A 51 -9.77 -17.40 2.36
CA GLY A 51 -9.59 -16.52 1.20
C GLY A 51 -10.73 -15.51 1.07
N LEU A 52 -11.99 -15.96 1.17
CA LEU A 52 -13.16 -15.08 1.12
C LEU A 52 -13.16 -14.04 2.25
N VAL A 53 -12.86 -14.46 3.48
CA VAL A 53 -12.74 -13.56 4.64
C VAL A 53 -11.62 -12.54 4.40
N SER A 54 -10.47 -12.98 3.88
CA SER A 54 -9.35 -12.07 3.58
C SER A 54 -9.74 -11.00 2.55
N VAL A 55 -10.44 -11.39 1.49
CA VAL A 55 -10.96 -10.43 0.49
C VAL A 55 -11.98 -9.48 1.12
N ALA A 56 -12.87 -9.99 1.98
CA ALA A 56 -13.84 -9.17 2.68
C ALA A 56 -13.17 -8.14 3.61
N LEU A 57 -12.10 -8.52 4.33
CA LEU A 57 -11.32 -7.60 5.17
C LEU A 57 -10.63 -6.51 4.33
N ILE A 58 -10.10 -6.85 3.16
CA ILE A 58 -9.52 -5.86 2.23
C ILE A 58 -10.59 -4.87 1.76
N ALA A 59 -11.76 -5.36 1.37
CA ALA A 59 -12.87 -4.51 0.94
C ALA A 59 -13.37 -3.60 2.08
N LEU A 60 -13.49 -4.12 3.30
CA LEU A 60 -13.87 -3.33 4.48
C LEU A 60 -12.79 -2.26 4.80
N SER A 61 -11.52 -2.58 4.57
CA SER A 61 -10.42 -1.63 4.69
C SER A 61 -10.49 -0.47 3.70
N LEU A 62 -10.85 -0.74 2.45
CA LEU A 62 -11.12 0.30 1.46
C LEU A 62 -12.34 1.14 1.81
N TYR A 63 -13.43 0.50 2.28
CA TYR A 63 -14.64 1.20 2.70
C TYR A 63 -14.37 2.18 3.85
N LYS A 64 -13.60 1.77 4.86
CA LYS A 64 -13.17 2.66 5.95
C LYS A 64 -12.38 3.85 5.44
N ALA A 65 -11.43 3.65 4.52
CA ALA A 65 -10.65 4.74 3.96
C ALA A 65 -11.55 5.77 3.24
N TYR A 66 -12.53 5.28 2.47
CA TYR A 66 -13.57 6.12 1.88
C TYR A 66 -14.38 6.86 2.95
N PHE A 67 -14.85 6.16 3.99
CA PHE A 67 -15.63 6.76 5.07
C PHE A 67 -14.85 7.87 5.78
N ILE A 68 -13.55 7.70 6.04
CA ILE A 68 -12.71 8.74 6.66
C ILE A 68 -12.68 10.00 5.78
N ILE A 69 -12.41 9.85 4.49
CA ILE A 69 -12.27 10.99 3.58
C ILE A 69 -13.60 11.76 3.43
N TYR A 70 -14.73 11.06 3.39
CA TYR A 70 -16.02 11.71 3.13
C TYR A 70 -16.75 12.17 4.40
N GLU A 71 -16.73 11.36 5.47
CA GLU A 71 -17.48 11.63 6.70
C GLU A 71 -16.66 12.46 7.68
N PHE A 72 -15.43 12.03 8.00
CA PHE A 72 -14.61 12.72 9.00
C PHE A 72 -14.03 14.04 8.52
N MET A 73 -13.70 14.09 7.24
CA MET A 73 -13.22 15.34 6.65
C MET A 73 -14.37 16.18 6.11
N HIS A 74 -15.62 15.71 6.22
CA HIS A 74 -16.85 16.40 5.82
C HIS A 74 -16.85 16.91 4.36
N MET A 75 -15.97 16.37 3.52
CA MET A 75 -15.70 16.90 2.18
C MET A 75 -16.75 16.49 1.15
N ARG A 76 -17.77 15.71 1.55
CA ARG A 76 -18.86 15.26 0.66
C ARG A 76 -19.66 16.43 0.07
N TYR A 77 -19.83 17.52 0.83
CA TYR A 77 -20.64 18.68 0.43
C TYR A 77 -19.85 19.99 0.34
N GLU A 78 -18.54 19.94 0.63
CA GLU A 78 -17.67 21.12 0.58
C GLU A 78 -17.00 21.30 -0.80
N VAL A 79 -16.29 22.41 -0.96
CA VAL A 79 -15.66 22.76 -2.25
C VAL A 79 -14.68 21.66 -2.69
N LYS A 80 -14.79 21.23 -3.94
CA LYS A 80 -13.96 20.15 -4.52
C LYS A 80 -12.46 20.41 -4.39
N GLY A 81 -12.02 21.67 -4.28
CA GLY A 81 -10.63 22.04 -4.02
C GLY A 81 -10.11 21.57 -2.67
N LEU A 82 -10.95 21.58 -1.61
CA LEU A 82 -10.61 21.05 -0.30
C LEU A 82 -10.46 19.53 -0.35
N ALA A 83 -11.37 18.83 -1.05
CA ALA A 83 -11.26 17.39 -1.30
C ALA A 83 -9.95 17.00 -1.99
N MET A 84 -9.55 17.75 -3.02
CA MET A 84 -8.29 17.52 -3.73
C MET A 84 -7.05 17.67 -2.84
N SER A 85 -7.09 18.54 -1.82
CA SER A 85 -5.95 18.73 -0.91
C SER A 85 -5.62 17.50 -0.06
N VAL A 86 -6.59 16.61 0.13
CA VAL A 86 -6.44 15.35 0.85
C VAL A 86 -6.26 14.19 -0.11
N LEU A 87 -7.04 14.15 -1.19
CA LEU A 87 -6.97 13.08 -2.17
C LEU A 87 -5.59 13.04 -2.85
N LEU A 88 -5.02 14.19 -3.18
CA LEU A 88 -3.72 14.29 -3.83
C LEU A 88 -2.59 13.64 -3.00
N PRO A 89 -2.36 14.00 -1.71
CA PRO A 89 -1.33 13.34 -0.91
C PRO A 89 -1.63 11.85 -0.66
N THR A 90 -2.89 11.44 -0.48
CA THR A 90 -3.23 10.01 -0.33
C THR A 90 -2.92 9.20 -1.59
N LEU A 91 -3.19 9.77 -2.77
CA LEU A 91 -2.89 9.14 -4.05
C LEU A 91 -1.38 9.05 -4.30
N LEU A 92 -0.65 10.14 -4.03
CA LEU A 92 0.82 10.15 -4.11
C LEU A 92 1.44 9.14 -3.16
N LEU A 93 0.86 8.93 -1.97
CA LEU A 93 1.32 7.91 -1.02
C LEU A 93 1.13 6.49 -1.58
N VAL A 94 -0.02 6.18 -2.20
CA VAL A 94 -0.24 4.89 -2.86
C VAL A 94 0.75 4.68 -4.01
N TRP A 95 0.96 5.71 -4.84
CA TRP A 95 1.94 5.66 -5.92
C TRP A 95 3.37 5.45 -5.41
N ALA A 96 3.77 6.17 -4.35
CA ALA A 96 5.08 6.04 -3.73
C ALA A 96 5.30 4.64 -3.11
N LEU A 97 4.28 4.05 -2.50
CA LEU A 97 4.32 2.67 -2.00
C LEU A 97 4.67 1.67 -3.11
N ILE A 98 4.03 1.80 -4.27
CA ILE A 98 4.31 0.95 -5.44
C ILE A 98 5.74 1.16 -5.92
N ALA A 99 6.18 2.41 -6.07
CA ALA A 99 7.53 2.75 -6.52
C ALA A 99 8.61 2.21 -5.56
N PHE A 100 8.41 2.35 -4.24
CA PHE A 100 9.34 1.83 -3.25
C PHE A 100 9.40 0.31 -3.21
N PHE A 101 8.29 -0.39 -3.44
CA PHE A 101 8.34 -1.86 -3.56
C PHE A 101 9.08 -2.31 -4.83
N GLN A 102 8.93 -1.62 -5.95
CA GLN A 102 9.68 -1.91 -7.17
C GLN A 102 11.18 -1.69 -6.96
N GLU A 103 11.57 -0.53 -6.43
CA GLU A 103 12.99 -0.24 -6.15
C GLU A 103 13.55 -1.19 -5.08
N GLY A 104 12.76 -1.53 -4.07
CA GLY A 104 13.14 -2.45 -3.02
C GLY A 104 13.44 -3.86 -3.55
N ASN A 105 12.60 -4.39 -4.45
CA ASN A 105 12.84 -5.68 -5.09
C ASN A 105 14.10 -5.64 -5.96
N SER A 106 14.26 -4.59 -6.78
CA SER A 106 15.44 -4.43 -7.63
C SER A 106 16.73 -4.35 -6.83
N TRP A 107 16.72 -3.67 -5.68
CA TRP A 107 17.86 -3.62 -4.78
C TRP A 107 18.19 -4.97 -4.16
N LYS A 108 17.16 -5.76 -3.81
CA LYS A 108 17.34 -7.11 -3.29
C LYS A 108 17.97 -8.04 -4.33
N GLU A 109 17.48 -8.03 -5.56
CA GLU A 109 18.04 -8.84 -6.67
C GLU A 109 19.52 -8.50 -6.89
N ARG A 110 19.88 -7.22 -7.01
CA ARG A 110 21.28 -6.79 -7.16
C ARG A 110 22.19 -7.26 -6.02
N ARG A 111 21.67 -7.35 -4.80
CA ARG A 111 22.42 -7.80 -3.61
C ARG A 111 22.61 -9.31 -3.59
N GLU A 112 21.67 -10.06 -4.15
CA GLU A 112 21.77 -11.51 -4.32
C GLU A 112 22.77 -11.83 -5.45
N ASP A 113 22.71 -11.11 -6.57
CA ASP A 113 23.65 -11.26 -7.69
C ASP A 113 25.11 -11.01 -7.26
N ILE A 114 25.36 -9.99 -6.43
CA ILE A 114 26.73 -9.70 -5.92
C ILE A 114 27.22 -10.82 -5.00
N GLN A 115 26.36 -11.34 -4.12
CA GLN A 115 26.72 -12.46 -3.24
C GLN A 115 27.03 -13.73 -4.04
N GLU A 116 26.22 -14.03 -5.06
CA GLU A 116 26.45 -15.18 -5.94
C GLU A 116 27.78 -15.02 -6.70
N ARG A 117 28.09 -13.81 -7.20
CA ARG A 117 29.37 -13.52 -7.87
C ARG A 117 30.57 -13.66 -6.91
N GLU A 118 30.48 -13.14 -5.69
CA GLU A 118 31.54 -13.26 -4.68
C GLU A 118 31.79 -14.71 -4.24
N GLU A 119 30.74 -15.54 -4.20
CA GLU A 119 30.84 -16.97 -3.89
C GLU A 119 31.48 -17.78 -5.03
N ILE A 120 31.19 -17.43 -6.29
CA ILE A 120 31.70 -18.12 -7.48
C ILE A 120 33.15 -17.69 -7.81
N ASP A 121 33.45 -16.40 -7.75
CA ASP A 121 34.81 -15.86 -7.95
C ASP A 121 35.00 -14.56 -7.14
N PRO A 122 35.73 -14.61 -6.01
CA PRO A 122 35.94 -13.45 -5.14
C PRO A 122 36.78 -12.34 -5.78
N ASN A 123 37.36 -12.55 -6.98
CA ASN A 123 38.09 -11.55 -7.74
C ASN A 123 37.39 -11.15 -9.06
N ALA A 124 36.18 -11.63 -9.33
CA ALA A 124 35.42 -11.21 -10.50
C ALA A 124 35.04 -9.74 -10.38
N ALA A 125 35.65 -8.89 -11.20
CA ALA A 125 35.25 -7.48 -11.32
C ALA A 125 33.79 -7.41 -11.80
N PRO A 126 33.00 -6.41 -11.34
CA PRO A 126 31.67 -6.21 -11.90
C PRO A 126 31.79 -6.08 -13.42
N GLU A 127 31.02 -6.86 -14.17
CA GLU A 127 30.81 -6.58 -15.59
C GLU A 127 30.16 -5.22 -15.68
N GLN A 128 31.00 -4.18 -15.80
CA GLN A 128 30.61 -2.94 -16.42
C GLN A 128 30.28 -3.34 -17.85
N GLU A 129 28.99 -3.44 -18.16
CA GLU A 129 28.50 -3.33 -19.52
C GLU A 129 28.99 -1.96 -20.02
N SER A 130 30.20 -2.00 -20.57
CA SER A 130 30.97 -0.82 -20.86
C SER A 130 30.34 -0.20 -22.09
N LEU A 131 30.00 1.10 -22.00
CA LEU A 131 29.62 1.89 -23.17
C LEU A 131 30.74 1.92 -24.25
N LEU A 132 31.91 1.35 -23.94
CA LEU A 132 33.04 1.14 -24.84
C LEU A 132 32.75 0.04 -25.89
N GLU A 133 31.98 -1.00 -25.55
CA GLU A 133 31.66 -2.08 -26.48
C GLU A 133 30.75 -1.60 -27.62
N ALA A 134 29.90 -0.61 -27.34
CA ALA A 134 29.13 0.08 -28.36
C ALA A 134 30.04 0.91 -29.29
N GLU A 135 31.04 1.64 -28.76
CA GLU A 135 31.91 2.52 -29.54
C GLU A 135 32.86 1.74 -30.48
N ASP A 136 33.39 0.60 -30.04
CA ASP A 136 34.28 -0.25 -30.84
C ASP A 136 33.54 -0.92 -32.02
N VAL A 137 32.26 -1.28 -31.83
CA VAL A 137 31.41 -1.83 -32.91
C VAL A 137 31.14 -0.79 -34.00
N TYR A 138 31.06 0.50 -33.67
CA TYR A 138 30.90 1.57 -34.66
C TYR A 138 32.20 1.90 -35.41
N ARG A 139 33.36 1.81 -34.75
CA ARG A 139 34.67 2.04 -35.38
C ARG A 139 35.06 0.97 -36.39
N LEU A 140 34.69 -0.29 -36.15
CA LEU A 140 34.94 -1.40 -37.08
C LEU A 140 34.10 -1.34 -38.37
N LYS A 141 32.99 -0.58 -38.38
CA LYS A 141 32.13 -0.40 -39.57
C LYS A 141 32.53 0.77 -40.46
N LEU A 142 33.48 1.60 -40.03
CA LEU A 142 33.92 2.81 -40.73
C LEU A 142 35.36 2.70 -41.29
N SER A 143 36.02 1.56 -41.10
CA SER A 143 37.28 1.16 -41.74
C SER A 143 37.04 0.18 -42.88
#